data_AF-A0A1Y0IBA5-F1
#
_entry.id   AF-A0A1Y0IBA5-F1
#
_cell.length_a   1.000
_cell.length_b   1.000
_cell.length_c   1.000
_cell.angle_alpha   90.00
_cell.angle_beta   90.00
_cell.angle_gamma   90.00
#
_symmetry.space_group_name_H-M   'P 1'
#
loop_
_entity.id
_entity.type
_entity.pdbx_description
1 polymer ?
#
loop_
_entity_poly.entity_id
_entity_poly.type
_entity_poly.pdbx_seq_one_letter_code
_entity_poly.pdbx_strand_id
1 'polypeptide(L)'
;MAGLLETLVGVVGLFFILSLMVTAITEIISQALNIRGKCLKKTLIRLLDEQSVNDFYQHRRIKALQVSSDRLPSYIPEHVVVDVVLDLLLSGQYPEFCDNDGTLKSKLAEHLSTGQEAWRVTLNTFYREEGQRIDAFRTRIEVWFNDSIDRSRGWFRRQLSWYLLFSGLILAILLNANAISLFTSFSGNDGGLSPDLGWSDSAILSLLNMDPKFLLHSAAGWLITAIGLTLGAPFWFDLLQKIVQIRAALRPGKGSASRAAPKSPVTHSRNAGSSLLRLDDGGKSSTRNAESSLLQGPANTSQSSTNTYQYRLIENCSFLCFHMAGEHAGLFAPILQTQGYRMLHGGQSTDMFSILEQRDTTYLVFHELIGQDSLNVLVDEYHSGLTPVPWLGELEGGQCATHRYYLELVDHVWAVLDNQFECLKLSSRKNLVITGWSTGAVVATLIAERLVSAEKVSLEQIEAVVTFSASRYADQTYQRYLQSLFSTALINVFHVRDVLPLIPSANLFGHAGSTVMLNDFGGIDLDPVYWFQNLNKVEFSEADLAAIDLEKLESRITMQVYSAVLKQALYRVRSGQGC
;
A
#
# COMPACT_ATOMS: atom_id res chain seq x y z
N MET A 1 39.13 6.25 7.58
CA MET A 1 37.66 6.15 7.69
C MET A 1 36.95 7.18 6.82
N ALA A 2 37.17 8.50 7.03
CA ALA A 2 36.49 9.54 6.25
C ALA A 2 36.71 9.44 4.73
N GLY A 3 37.96 9.25 4.26
CA GLY A 3 38.25 9.09 2.83
C GLY A 3 37.63 7.85 2.18
N LEU A 4 37.55 6.73 2.91
CA LEU A 4 36.92 5.50 2.42
C LEU A 4 35.40 5.65 2.26
N LEU A 5 34.77 6.48 3.08
CA LEU A 5 33.35 6.75 2.98
C LEU A 5 33.04 7.67 1.80
N GLU A 6 33.92 8.63 1.51
CA GLU A 6 33.78 9.55 0.37
C GLU A 6 33.97 8.82 -0.96
N THR A 7 34.94 7.93 -1.05
CA THR A 7 35.14 7.08 -2.24
C THR A 7 33.95 6.16 -2.48
N LEU A 8 33.42 5.55 -1.42
CA LEU A 8 32.27 4.66 -1.50
C LEU A 8 30.99 5.40 -1.92
N VAL A 9 30.74 6.61 -1.42
CA VAL A 9 29.65 7.48 -1.89
C VAL A 9 29.81 7.81 -3.38
N GLY A 10 31.02 8.14 -3.83
CA GLY A 10 31.31 8.45 -5.23
C GLY A 10 31.05 7.27 -6.16
N VAL A 11 31.52 6.07 -5.80
CA VAL A 11 31.28 4.84 -6.58
C VAL A 11 29.79 4.51 -6.65
N VAL A 12 29.09 4.51 -5.52
CA VAL A 12 27.65 4.21 -5.49
C VAL A 12 26.84 5.25 -6.26
N GLY A 13 27.20 6.53 -6.16
CA GLY A 13 26.58 7.61 -6.93
C GLY A 13 26.78 7.46 -8.44
N LEU A 14 27.96 7.04 -8.88
CA LEU A 14 28.24 6.76 -10.29
C LEU A 14 27.39 5.58 -10.81
N PHE A 15 27.34 4.47 -10.07
CA PHE A 15 26.51 3.32 -10.44
C PHE A 15 25.03 3.67 -10.48
N PHE A 16 24.55 4.53 -9.57
CA PHE A 16 23.18 5.04 -9.59
C PHE A 16 22.87 5.81 -10.89
N ILE A 17 23.73 6.74 -11.30
CA ILE A 17 23.54 7.51 -12.54
C ILE A 17 23.56 6.59 -13.77
N LEU A 18 24.53 5.68 -13.84
CA LEU A 18 24.62 4.71 -14.94
C LEU A 18 23.39 3.80 -14.99
N SER A 19 22.87 3.36 -13.84
CA SER A 19 21.66 2.54 -13.77
C SER A 19 20.41 3.30 -14.20
N LEU A 20 20.31 4.60 -13.92
CA LEU A 20 19.23 5.44 -14.45
C LEU A 20 19.27 5.50 -15.98
N MET A 21 20.46 5.68 -16.57
CA MET A 21 20.63 5.70 -18.03
C MET A 21 20.24 4.35 -18.66
N VAL A 22 20.72 3.23 -18.11
CA VAL A 22 20.38 1.88 -18.61
C VAL A 22 18.88 1.61 -18.53
N THR A 23 18.24 2.05 -17.45
CA THR A 23 16.78 1.92 -17.27
C THR A 23 16.03 2.70 -18.33
N ALA A 24 16.42 3.97 -18.59
CA ALA A 24 15.81 4.81 -19.61
C ALA A 24 15.99 4.23 -21.03
N ILE A 25 17.20 3.77 -21.37
CA ILE A 25 17.50 3.14 -22.66
C ILE A 25 16.65 1.88 -22.84
N THR A 26 16.58 1.03 -21.83
CA THR A 26 15.80 -0.22 -21.89
C THR A 26 14.30 0.07 -22.05
N GLU A 27 13.78 1.10 -21.38
CA GLU A 27 12.38 1.50 -21.54
C GLU A 27 12.10 2.00 -22.97
N ILE A 28 12.99 2.81 -23.56
CA ILE A 28 12.87 3.25 -24.96
C ILE A 28 12.86 2.05 -25.91
N ILE A 29 13.80 1.11 -25.74
CA ILE A 29 13.85 -0.12 -26.55
C ILE A 29 12.58 -0.95 -26.39
N SER A 30 12.11 -1.11 -25.15
CA SER A 30 10.90 -1.86 -24.81
C SER A 30 9.65 -1.27 -25.47
N GLN A 31 9.52 0.07 -25.45
CA GLN A 31 8.44 0.79 -26.10
C GLN A 31 8.51 0.70 -27.63
N ALA A 32 9.70 0.84 -28.21
CA ALA A 32 9.91 0.75 -29.65
C ALA A 32 9.60 -0.65 -30.19
N LEU A 33 10.01 -1.70 -29.48
CA LEU A 33 9.77 -3.09 -29.88
C LEU A 33 8.37 -3.62 -29.51
N ASN A 34 7.57 -2.81 -28.79
CA ASN A 34 6.25 -3.15 -28.26
C ASN A 34 6.23 -4.50 -27.52
N ILE A 35 7.19 -4.68 -26.60
CA ILE A 35 7.38 -5.95 -25.90
C ILE A 35 6.14 -6.30 -25.06
N ARG A 36 5.54 -5.29 -24.40
CA ARG A 36 4.33 -5.45 -23.58
C ARG A 36 3.15 -5.96 -24.42
N GLY A 37 2.84 -5.33 -25.55
CA GLY A 37 1.75 -5.75 -26.43
C GLY A 37 1.95 -7.16 -27.01
N LYS A 38 3.19 -7.51 -27.37
CA LYS A 38 3.53 -8.88 -27.85
C LYS A 38 3.37 -9.93 -26.75
N CYS A 39 3.79 -9.62 -25.52
CA CYS A 39 3.63 -10.52 -24.39
C CYS A 39 2.15 -10.73 -24.06
N LEU A 40 1.34 -9.67 -24.11
CA LEU A 40 -0.10 -9.73 -23.95
C LEU A 40 -0.75 -10.62 -25.01
N LYS A 41 -0.45 -10.41 -26.31
CA LYS A 41 -0.95 -11.27 -27.40
C LYS A 41 -0.60 -12.74 -27.17
N LYS A 42 0.64 -13.03 -26.76
CA LYS A 42 1.09 -14.41 -26.50
C LYS A 42 0.35 -15.06 -25.33
N THR A 43 -0.03 -14.26 -24.33
CA THR A 43 -0.84 -14.72 -23.20
C THR A 43 -2.28 -14.98 -23.62
N LEU A 44 -2.86 -14.08 -24.42
CA LEU A 44 -4.19 -14.27 -25.00
C LEU A 44 -4.27 -15.51 -25.88
N ILE A 45 -3.24 -15.81 -26.70
CA ILE A 45 -3.20 -17.03 -27.53
C ILE A 45 -3.28 -18.29 -26.66
N ARG A 46 -2.67 -18.27 -25.46
CA ARG A 46 -2.76 -19.39 -24.51
C ARG A 46 -4.12 -19.49 -23.83
N LEU A 47 -4.86 -18.37 -23.75
CA LEU A 47 -6.17 -18.33 -23.11
C LEU A 47 -7.29 -18.69 -24.08
N LEU A 48 -7.30 -18.11 -25.26
CA LEU A 48 -8.43 -18.15 -26.20
C LEU A 48 -8.14 -18.92 -27.48
N ASP A 49 -6.92 -19.40 -27.72
CA ASP A 49 -6.40 -19.93 -28.99
C ASP A 49 -5.97 -18.85 -30.02
N GLU A 50 -5.24 -19.27 -31.07
CA GLU A 50 -4.67 -18.34 -32.05
C GLU A 50 -5.72 -17.72 -32.98
N GLN A 51 -6.76 -18.48 -33.34
CA GLN A 51 -7.80 -18.04 -34.27
C GLN A 51 -8.71 -17.01 -33.60
N SER A 52 -9.22 -17.32 -32.41
CA SER A 52 -10.11 -16.45 -31.62
C SER A 52 -9.40 -15.17 -31.20
N VAL A 53 -8.07 -15.21 -31.00
CA VAL A 53 -7.29 -14.00 -30.70
C VAL A 53 -7.17 -13.08 -31.92
N ASN A 54 -7.07 -13.63 -33.13
CA ASN A 54 -7.11 -12.79 -34.32
C ASN A 54 -8.46 -12.09 -34.43
N ASP A 55 -9.56 -12.80 -34.22
CA ASP A 55 -10.91 -12.22 -34.21
C ASP A 55 -11.09 -11.19 -33.08
N PHE A 56 -10.54 -11.46 -31.90
CA PHE A 56 -10.50 -10.54 -30.76
C PHE A 56 -9.80 -9.22 -31.11
N TYR A 57 -8.64 -9.26 -31.76
CA TYR A 57 -7.95 -8.04 -32.18
C TYR A 57 -8.63 -7.32 -33.35
N GLN A 58 -9.43 -8.02 -34.15
CA GLN A 58 -10.23 -7.39 -35.21
C GLN A 58 -11.47 -6.68 -34.68
N HIS A 59 -11.88 -6.98 -33.43
CA HIS A 59 -13.06 -6.42 -32.80
C HIS A 59 -12.98 -4.89 -32.65
N ARG A 60 -14.11 -4.20 -32.90
CA ARG A 60 -14.18 -2.73 -32.96
C ARG A 60 -13.69 -2.07 -31.66
N ARG A 61 -14.05 -2.63 -30.50
CA ARG A 61 -13.62 -2.09 -29.18
C ARG A 61 -12.11 -2.22 -28.95
N ILE A 62 -11.47 -3.27 -29.46
CA ILE A 62 -10.03 -3.47 -29.30
C ILE A 62 -9.25 -2.62 -30.30
N LYS A 63 -9.75 -2.49 -31.54
CA LYS A 63 -9.20 -1.54 -32.52
C LYS A 63 -9.24 -0.10 -32.02
N ALA A 64 -10.27 0.29 -31.28
CA ALA A 64 -10.36 1.63 -30.69
C ALA A 64 -9.25 1.89 -29.65
N LEU A 65 -8.68 0.85 -29.03
CA LEU A 65 -7.57 0.96 -28.09
C LEU A 65 -6.19 0.92 -28.77
N GLN A 66 -6.13 0.62 -30.08
CA GLN A 66 -4.89 0.58 -30.83
C GLN A 66 -4.51 1.99 -31.31
N VAL A 67 -3.28 2.41 -30.99
CA VAL A 67 -2.72 3.68 -31.49
C VAL A 67 -2.46 3.60 -33.01
N SER A 68 -2.12 2.41 -33.51
CA SER A 68 -1.96 2.13 -34.94
C SER A 68 -2.26 0.66 -35.25
N SER A 69 -2.64 0.36 -36.49
CA SER A 69 -3.00 -0.99 -36.94
C SER A 69 -1.87 -2.02 -36.76
N ASP A 70 -0.62 -1.57 -36.74
CA ASP A 70 0.57 -2.42 -36.60
C ASP A 70 1.06 -2.50 -35.14
N ARG A 71 0.56 -1.64 -34.25
CA ARG A 71 0.99 -1.59 -32.85
C ARG A 71 -0.10 -2.14 -31.92
N LEU A 72 0.15 -3.35 -31.42
CA LEU A 72 -0.67 -3.98 -30.37
C LEU A 72 -0.79 -3.08 -29.12
N PRO A 73 -1.96 -3.05 -28.47
CA PRO A 73 -2.16 -2.28 -27.24
C PRO A 73 -1.27 -2.83 -26.12
N SER A 74 -0.65 -1.94 -25.35
CA SER A 74 0.23 -2.33 -24.23
C SER A 74 -0.54 -2.75 -22.97
N TYR A 75 -1.82 -2.35 -22.87
CA TYR A 75 -2.73 -2.69 -21.80
C TYR A 75 -4.15 -2.74 -22.37
N ILE A 76 -4.97 -3.69 -21.92
CA ILE A 76 -6.39 -3.81 -22.25
C ILE A 76 -7.14 -3.95 -20.92
N PRO A 77 -8.13 -3.08 -20.62
CA PRO A 77 -8.93 -3.19 -19.41
C PRO A 77 -9.70 -4.52 -19.34
N GLU A 78 -9.87 -5.07 -18.14
CA GLU A 78 -10.46 -6.41 -17.92
C GLU A 78 -11.92 -6.50 -18.40
N HIS A 79 -12.77 -5.56 -18.00
CA HIS A 79 -14.15 -5.47 -18.47
C HIS A 79 -14.28 -5.42 -20.00
N VAL A 80 -13.34 -4.75 -20.70
CA VAL A 80 -13.33 -4.73 -22.18
C VAL A 80 -13.03 -6.12 -22.73
N VAL A 81 -12.11 -6.86 -22.12
CA VAL A 81 -11.83 -8.24 -22.52
C VAL A 81 -13.07 -9.11 -22.36
N VAL A 82 -13.77 -9.00 -21.22
CA VAL A 82 -14.97 -9.80 -20.95
C VAL A 82 -16.07 -9.51 -21.96
N ASP A 83 -16.37 -8.23 -22.19
CA ASP A 83 -17.39 -7.83 -23.16
C ASP A 83 -17.05 -8.36 -24.57
N VAL A 84 -15.79 -8.28 -24.99
CA VAL A 84 -15.36 -8.74 -26.32
C VAL A 84 -15.38 -10.26 -26.40
N VAL A 85 -14.95 -10.99 -25.37
CA VAL A 85 -15.00 -12.45 -25.33
C VAL A 85 -16.45 -12.95 -25.38
N LEU A 86 -17.35 -12.30 -24.65
CA LEU A 86 -18.77 -12.64 -24.68
C LEU A 86 -19.42 -12.29 -26.02
N ASP A 87 -19.00 -11.19 -26.65
CA ASP A 87 -19.46 -10.85 -28.00
C ASP A 87 -18.94 -11.83 -29.06
N LEU A 88 -17.68 -12.28 -28.96
CA LEU A 88 -17.14 -13.34 -29.81
C LEU A 88 -17.91 -14.65 -29.63
N LEU A 89 -18.26 -15.02 -28.39
CA LEU A 89 -19.03 -16.21 -28.08
C LEU A 89 -20.45 -16.16 -28.67
N LEU A 90 -21.07 -14.98 -28.65
CA LEU A 90 -22.43 -14.74 -29.16
C LEU A 90 -22.45 -14.19 -30.60
N SER A 91 -21.35 -14.32 -31.33
CA SER A 91 -21.24 -13.93 -32.75
C SER A 91 -21.66 -12.47 -33.03
N GLY A 92 -21.32 -11.53 -32.16
CA GLY A 92 -21.58 -10.09 -32.34
C GLY A 92 -22.92 -9.58 -31.82
N GLN A 93 -23.72 -10.44 -31.17
CA GLN A 93 -25.07 -10.10 -30.69
C GLN A 93 -25.11 -9.78 -29.19
N TYR A 94 -23.96 -9.70 -28.51
CA TYR A 94 -23.94 -9.49 -27.06
C TYR A 94 -24.63 -8.19 -26.59
N PRO A 95 -24.44 -7.02 -27.25
CA PRO A 95 -25.10 -5.77 -26.85
C PRO A 95 -26.63 -5.85 -26.92
N GLU A 96 -27.19 -6.67 -27.81
CA GLU A 96 -28.64 -6.80 -27.99
C GLU A 96 -29.32 -7.59 -26.87
N PHE A 97 -28.56 -8.41 -26.12
CA PHE A 97 -29.09 -9.25 -25.04
C PHE A 97 -28.81 -8.71 -23.64
N CYS A 98 -28.08 -7.59 -23.52
CA CYS A 98 -27.80 -6.94 -22.25
C CYS A 98 -29.07 -6.49 -21.51
N ASP A 99 -30.16 -6.20 -22.24
CA ASP A 99 -31.41 -5.70 -21.66
C ASP A 99 -32.39 -6.82 -21.25
N ASN A 100 -32.16 -8.06 -21.70
CA ASN A 100 -33.05 -9.20 -21.42
C ASN A 100 -32.28 -10.41 -20.88
N ASP A 101 -32.14 -10.43 -19.56
CA ASP A 101 -31.41 -11.41 -18.77
C ASP A 101 -31.84 -12.87 -19.05
N GLY A 102 -33.12 -13.09 -19.39
CA GLY A 102 -33.64 -14.42 -19.71
C GLY A 102 -33.16 -14.94 -21.07
N THR A 103 -33.14 -14.08 -22.09
CA THR A 103 -32.69 -14.42 -23.44
C THR A 103 -31.17 -14.58 -23.52
N LEU A 104 -30.44 -13.76 -22.74
CA LEU A 104 -29.00 -13.89 -22.61
C LEU A 104 -28.63 -15.26 -22.02
N LYS A 105 -29.27 -15.68 -20.90
CA LYS A 105 -29.02 -17.00 -20.28
C LYS A 105 -29.25 -18.18 -21.22
N SER A 106 -30.33 -18.16 -22.00
CA SER A 106 -30.65 -19.27 -22.91
C SER A 106 -29.64 -19.37 -24.06
N LYS A 107 -29.28 -18.24 -24.69
CA LYS A 107 -28.30 -18.23 -25.78
C LYS A 107 -26.89 -18.55 -25.31
N LEU A 108 -26.51 -18.09 -24.12
CA LEU A 108 -25.22 -18.40 -23.52
C LEU A 108 -25.09 -19.90 -23.22
N ALA A 109 -26.14 -20.50 -22.63
CA ALA A 109 -26.16 -21.93 -22.34
C ALA A 109 -26.06 -22.78 -23.62
N GLU A 110 -26.72 -22.36 -24.70
CA GLU A 110 -26.62 -22.98 -26.01
C GLU A 110 -25.17 -22.91 -26.54
N HIS A 111 -24.61 -21.71 -26.73
CA HIS A 111 -23.30 -21.51 -27.36
C HIS A 111 -22.13 -22.07 -26.55
N LEU A 112 -22.24 -22.10 -25.22
CA LEU A 112 -21.24 -22.73 -24.33
C LEU A 112 -21.30 -24.26 -24.37
N SER A 113 -22.45 -24.85 -24.74
CA SER A 113 -22.61 -26.30 -24.84
C SER A 113 -22.14 -26.85 -26.20
N THR A 114 -22.20 -26.06 -27.26
CA THR A 114 -21.81 -26.45 -28.63
C THR A 114 -20.30 -26.33 -28.89
N GLY A 115 -19.59 -25.49 -28.14
CA GLY A 115 -18.17 -25.19 -28.36
C GLY A 115 -17.21 -26.27 -27.84
N GLN A 116 -16.35 -26.82 -28.70
CA GLN A 116 -15.30 -27.78 -28.32
C GLN A 116 -13.95 -27.12 -27.94
N GLU A 117 -13.81 -25.82 -28.16
CA GLU A 117 -12.59 -25.07 -27.84
C GLU A 117 -12.32 -25.08 -26.33
N ALA A 118 -11.06 -25.26 -25.93
CA ALA A 118 -10.66 -25.43 -24.53
C ALA A 118 -11.11 -24.25 -23.61
N TRP A 119 -11.11 -23.03 -24.16
CA TRP A 119 -11.54 -21.85 -23.44
C TRP A 119 -13.07 -21.80 -23.28
N ARG A 120 -13.83 -22.24 -24.29
CA ARG A 120 -15.30 -22.36 -24.19
C ARG A 120 -15.72 -23.41 -23.17
N VAL A 121 -15.01 -24.52 -23.09
CA VAL A 121 -15.23 -25.55 -22.04
C VAL A 121 -14.95 -24.98 -20.65
N THR A 122 -13.88 -24.19 -20.51
CA THR A 122 -13.54 -23.50 -19.26
C THR A 122 -14.64 -22.50 -18.88
N LEU A 123 -15.12 -21.70 -19.82
CA LEU A 123 -16.24 -20.77 -19.61
C LEU A 123 -17.54 -21.49 -19.26
N ASN A 124 -17.85 -22.61 -19.90
CA ASN A 124 -19.03 -23.42 -19.56
C ASN A 124 -18.94 -23.94 -18.12
N THR A 125 -17.74 -24.29 -17.66
CA THR A 125 -17.50 -24.70 -16.26
C THR A 125 -17.80 -23.54 -15.30
N PHE A 126 -17.26 -22.35 -15.57
CA PHE A 126 -17.55 -21.16 -14.75
C PHE A 126 -19.04 -20.81 -14.72
N TYR A 127 -19.72 -20.91 -15.85
CA TYR A 127 -21.16 -20.62 -15.94
C TYR A 127 -22.00 -21.61 -15.10
N ARG A 128 -21.57 -22.87 -15.01
CA ARG A 128 -22.22 -23.91 -14.19
C ARG A 128 -21.91 -23.74 -12.70
N GLU A 129 -20.67 -23.45 -12.33
CA GLU A 129 -20.23 -23.24 -10.94
C GLU A 129 -20.95 -22.07 -10.28
N GLU A 130 -21.16 -20.97 -11.00
CA GLU A 130 -21.80 -19.75 -10.48
C GLU A 130 -23.35 -19.78 -10.51
N GLY A 131 -23.94 -20.95 -10.74
CA GLY A 131 -25.39 -21.12 -10.73
C GLY A 131 -26.13 -20.31 -11.81
N GLN A 132 -25.53 -20.13 -12.99
CA GLN A 132 -26.11 -19.41 -14.14
C GLN A 132 -26.43 -17.93 -13.86
N ARG A 133 -25.71 -17.30 -12.93
CA ARG A 133 -25.77 -15.86 -12.66
C ARG A 133 -24.81 -15.11 -13.58
N ILE A 134 -25.34 -14.21 -14.41
CA ILE A 134 -24.55 -13.48 -15.41
C ILE A 134 -23.49 -12.58 -14.75
N ASP A 135 -23.84 -11.86 -13.68
CA ASP A 135 -22.90 -10.96 -12.99
C ASP A 135 -21.71 -11.71 -12.39
N ALA A 136 -21.99 -12.80 -11.66
CA ALA A 136 -20.95 -13.63 -11.06
C ALA A 136 -20.08 -14.31 -12.13
N PHE A 137 -20.69 -14.73 -13.24
CA PHE A 137 -19.98 -15.28 -14.38
C PHE A 137 -19.05 -14.25 -15.04
N ARG A 138 -19.48 -12.99 -15.25
CA ARG A 138 -18.64 -11.91 -15.77
C ARG A 138 -17.42 -11.69 -14.88
N THR A 139 -17.64 -11.53 -13.56
CA THR A 139 -16.56 -11.36 -12.58
C THR A 139 -15.59 -12.56 -12.59
N ARG A 140 -16.10 -13.79 -12.75
CA ARG A 140 -15.25 -14.98 -12.84
C ARG A 140 -14.33 -14.95 -14.07
N ILE A 141 -14.80 -14.45 -15.21
CA ILE A 141 -13.97 -14.26 -16.42
C ILE A 141 -12.92 -13.18 -16.20
N GLU A 142 -13.27 -12.07 -15.55
CA GLU A 142 -12.32 -10.99 -15.21
C GLU A 142 -11.17 -11.52 -14.35
N VAL A 143 -11.49 -12.27 -13.30
CA VAL A 143 -10.50 -12.91 -12.42
C VAL A 143 -9.62 -13.88 -13.21
N TRP A 144 -10.22 -14.74 -14.03
CA TRP A 144 -9.48 -15.71 -14.84
C TRP A 144 -8.51 -15.06 -15.84
N PHE A 145 -8.90 -13.92 -16.43
CA PHE A 145 -8.03 -13.13 -17.27
C PHE A 145 -6.90 -12.50 -16.46
N ASN A 146 -7.21 -11.85 -15.33
CA ASN A 146 -6.22 -11.20 -14.46
C ASN A 146 -5.17 -12.19 -13.94
N ASP A 147 -5.59 -13.36 -13.46
CA ASP A 147 -4.69 -14.44 -13.03
C ASP A 147 -3.76 -14.91 -14.17
N SER A 148 -4.23 -14.86 -15.40
CA SER A 148 -3.46 -15.26 -16.58
C SER A 148 -2.45 -14.19 -17.00
N ILE A 149 -2.82 -12.92 -16.91
CA ILE A 149 -1.90 -11.79 -17.08
C ILE A 149 -0.84 -11.80 -15.99
N ASP A 150 -1.21 -12.06 -14.74
CA ASP A 150 -0.27 -12.06 -13.60
C ASP A 150 0.79 -13.15 -13.74
N ARG A 151 0.39 -14.35 -14.18
CA ARG A 151 1.33 -15.42 -14.54
C ARG A 151 2.25 -15.04 -15.70
N SER A 152 1.79 -14.22 -16.65
CA SER A 152 2.61 -13.74 -17.77
C SER A 152 3.68 -12.71 -17.37
N ARG A 153 3.51 -12.00 -16.23
CA ARG A 153 4.45 -10.97 -15.74
C ARG A 153 5.86 -11.52 -15.57
N GLY A 154 6.01 -12.78 -15.15
CA GLY A 154 7.31 -13.44 -15.03
C GLY A 154 8.05 -13.60 -16.36
N TRP A 155 7.32 -13.86 -17.44
CA TRP A 155 7.89 -13.99 -18.79
C TRP A 155 8.33 -12.63 -19.33
N PHE A 156 7.52 -11.59 -19.10
CA PHE A 156 7.87 -10.20 -19.41
C PHE A 156 9.12 -9.73 -18.64
N ARG A 157 9.17 -9.98 -17.32
CA ARG A 157 10.33 -9.62 -16.48
C ARG A 157 11.61 -10.27 -17.00
N ARG A 158 11.59 -11.56 -17.33
CA ARG A 158 12.77 -12.27 -17.88
C ARG A 158 13.25 -11.67 -19.19
N GLN A 159 12.33 -11.27 -20.08
CA GLN A 159 12.70 -10.60 -21.32
C GLN A 159 13.35 -9.24 -21.04
N LEU A 160 12.72 -8.42 -20.17
CA LEU A 160 13.23 -7.11 -19.80
C LEU A 160 14.60 -7.18 -19.12
N SER A 161 14.85 -8.20 -18.29
CA SER A 161 16.16 -8.43 -17.66
C SER A 161 17.28 -8.64 -18.68
N TRP A 162 17.02 -9.35 -19.78
CA TRP A 162 18.02 -9.50 -20.85
C TRP A 162 18.31 -8.17 -21.54
N TYR A 163 17.28 -7.36 -21.85
CA TYR A 163 17.49 -6.03 -22.42
C TYR A 163 18.26 -5.10 -21.48
N LEU A 164 17.99 -5.14 -20.18
CA LEU A 164 18.75 -4.39 -19.17
C LEU A 164 20.22 -4.85 -19.12
N LEU A 165 20.47 -6.16 -19.18
CA LEU A 165 21.83 -6.71 -19.14
C LEU A 165 22.63 -6.30 -20.39
N PHE A 166 22.05 -6.45 -21.58
CA PHE A 166 22.73 -6.12 -22.83
C PHE A 166 22.92 -4.62 -23.00
N SER A 167 21.92 -3.80 -22.68
CA SER A 167 22.09 -2.34 -22.72
C SER A 167 23.09 -1.86 -21.68
N GLY A 168 23.12 -2.46 -20.49
CA GLY A 168 24.13 -2.19 -19.46
C GLY A 168 25.54 -2.59 -19.90
N LEU A 169 25.70 -3.75 -20.55
CA LEU A 169 26.98 -4.20 -21.09
C LEU A 169 27.47 -3.29 -22.22
N ILE A 170 26.59 -2.93 -23.16
CA ILE A 170 26.89 -2.00 -24.24
C ILE A 170 27.31 -0.65 -23.67
N LEU A 171 26.55 -0.11 -22.71
CA LEU A 171 26.87 1.17 -22.08
C LEU A 171 28.21 1.11 -21.33
N ALA A 172 28.49 0.01 -20.62
CA ALA A 172 29.75 -0.18 -19.90
C ALA A 172 30.95 -0.22 -20.85
N ILE A 173 30.82 -0.87 -22.02
CA ILE A 173 31.86 -0.88 -23.05
C ILE A 173 32.01 0.53 -23.65
N LEU A 174 30.91 1.16 -24.07
CA LEU A 174 30.94 2.48 -24.72
C LEU A 174 31.61 3.54 -23.84
N LEU A 175 31.29 3.57 -22.56
CA LEU A 175 31.85 4.52 -21.59
C LEU A 175 33.18 4.06 -21.00
N ASN A 176 33.68 2.88 -21.40
CA ASN A 176 34.81 2.19 -20.76
C ASN A 176 34.66 2.13 -19.22
N ALA A 177 33.44 1.93 -18.73
CA ALA A 177 33.11 1.90 -17.32
C ALA A 177 33.50 0.54 -16.71
N ASN A 178 34.78 0.37 -16.39
CA ASN A 178 35.32 -0.83 -15.77
C ASN A 178 35.25 -0.74 -14.23
N ALA A 179 34.43 -1.59 -13.60
CA ALA A 179 34.26 -1.60 -12.14
C ALA A 179 35.56 -1.81 -11.35
N ILE A 180 36.48 -2.65 -11.88
CA ILE A 180 37.76 -2.94 -11.25
C ILE A 180 38.65 -1.70 -11.29
N SER A 181 38.76 -1.07 -12.46
CA SER A 181 39.54 0.16 -12.64
C SER A 181 38.99 1.30 -11.79
N LEU A 182 37.66 1.47 -11.76
CA LEU A 182 36.99 2.47 -10.94
C LEU A 182 37.35 2.30 -9.46
N PHE A 183 37.24 1.08 -8.91
CA PHE A 183 37.59 0.82 -7.51
C PHE A 183 39.07 1.12 -7.22
N THR A 184 39.98 0.74 -8.13
CA THR A 184 41.41 1.00 -7.95
C THR A 184 41.75 2.50 -8.00
N SER A 185 41.15 3.25 -8.94
CA SER A 185 41.34 4.70 -9.07
C SER A 185 40.83 5.46 -7.85
N PHE A 186 39.72 5.02 -7.24
CA PHE A 186 39.21 5.60 -6.00
C PHE A 186 40.04 5.23 -4.76
N SER A 187 40.81 4.14 -4.78
CA SER A 187 41.66 3.73 -3.65
C SER A 187 43.07 4.36 -3.66
N GLY A 188 43.51 4.88 -4.80
CA GLY A 188 44.80 5.56 -4.95
C GLY A 188 44.81 6.92 -4.23
N ASN A 189 45.94 7.27 -3.61
CA ASN A 189 46.10 8.44 -2.74
C ASN A 189 46.14 9.80 -3.47
N ASP A 190 45.69 9.85 -4.72
CA ASP A 190 45.70 11.06 -5.55
C ASP A 190 44.30 11.68 -5.47
N GLY A 191 44.18 12.80 -4.74
CA GLY A 191 42.93 13.51 -4.47
C GLY A 191 42.25 14.17 -5.68
N GLY A 192 42.35 13.58 -6.87
CA GLY A 192 41.69 13.99 -8.10
C GLY A 192 40.42 13.16 -8.37
N LEU A 193 39.26 13.80 -8.21
CA LEU A 193 37.93 13.26 -8.51
C LEU A 193 37.63 13.17 -10.02
N SER A 194 38.52 12.58 -10.80
CA SER A 194 38.21 12.18 -12.19
C SER A 194 38.25 10.66 -12.26
N PRO A 195 37.11 9.97 -12.06
CA PRO A 195 37.01 8.60 -12.55
C PRO A 195 37.43 8.62 -14.03
N ASP A 196 38.41 7.80 -14.42
CA ASP A 196 38.81 7.59 -15.82
C ASP A 196 37.68 6.87 -16.58
N LEU A 197 36.53 7.53 -16.69
CA LEU A 197 35.46 7.19 -17.62
C LEU A 197 35.90 7.70 -18.99
N GLY A 198 35.99 6.78 -19.93
CA GLY A 198 36.42 7.08 -21.29
C GLY A 198 37.59 6.22 -21.74
N TRP A 199 37.84 6.29 -23.04
CA TRP A 199 38.89 5.53 -23.70
C TRP A 199 40.16 6.37 -23.73
N SER A 200 41.14 6.03 -22.87
CA SER A 200 42.48 6.63 -22.97
C SER A 200 43.19 6.14 -24.23
N ASP A 201 44.15 6.92 -24.76
CA ASP A 201 44.94 6.52 -25.93
C ASP A 201 45.64 5.16 -25.71
N SER A 202 46.08 4.90 -24.48
CA SER A 202 46.68 3.61 -24.09
C SER A 202 45.68 2.46 -24.07
N ALA A 203 44.42 2.69 -23.67
CA ALA A 203 43.36 1.69 -23.69
C ALA A 203 42.96 1.35 -25.13
N ILE A 204 42.86 2.36 -26.01
CA ILE A 204 42.55 2.18 -27.44
C ILE A 204 43.65 1.36 -28.11
N LEU A 205 44.93 1.70 -27.87
CA LEU A 205 46.07 0.97 -28.41
C LEU A 205 46.14 -0.47 -27.89
N SER A 206 45.82 -0.70 -26.62
CA SER A 206 45.79 -2.04 -26.01
C SER A 206 44.63 -2.90 -26.57
N LEU A 207 43.49 -2.27 -26.88
CA LEU A 207 42.37 -2.91 -27.55
C LEU A 207 42.72 -3.30 -29.01
N LEU A 208 43.34 -2.38 -29.75
CA LEU A 208 43.74 -2.60 -31.15
C LEU A 208 44.83 -3.67 -31.28
N ASN A 209 45.79 -3.70 -30.34
CA ASN A 209 46.84 -4.72 -30.29
C ASN A 209 46.36 -6.06 -29.73
N MET A 210 45.07 -6.18 -29.37
CA MET A 210 44.47 -7.37 -28.78
C MET A 210 45.31 -8.00 -27.65
N ASP A 211 45.80 -7.18 -26.71
CA ASP A 211 46.54 -7.70 -25.56
C ASP A 211 45.61 -8.61 -24.71
N PRO A 212 45.87 -9.93 -24.62
CA PRO A 212 44.98 -10.86 -23.94
C PRO A 212 44.78 -10.51 -22.46
N LYS A 213 45.80 -9.96 -21.80
CA LYS A 213 45.73 -9.62 -20.38
C LYS A 213 44.82 -8.42 -20.17
N PHE A 214 44.96 -7.38 -20.98
CA PHE A 214 44.11 -6.19 -20.92
C PHE A 214 42.64 -6.53 -21.24
N LEU A 215 42.41 -7.34 -22.29
CA LEU A 215 41.08 -7.76 -22.69
C LEU A 215 40.38 -8.57 -21.61
N LEU A 216 41.07 -9.51 -20.96
CA LEU A 216 40.49 -10.33 -19.90
C LEU A 216 40.07 -9.49 -18.68
N HIS A 217 40.94 -8.58 -18.21
CA HIS A 217 40.63 -7.70 -17.07
C HIS A 217 39.51 -6.71 -17.40
N SER A 218 39.51 -6.16 -18.62
CA SER A 218 38.48 -5.22 -19.07
C SER A 218 37.13 -5.90 -19.26
N ALA A 219 37.11 -7.09 -19.86
CA ALA A 219 35.89 -7.88 -20.01
C ALA A 219 35.29 -8.27 -18.66
N ALA A 220 36.11 -8.71 -17.70
CA ALA A 220 35.65 -9.00 -16.34
C ALA A 220 35.08 -7.75 -15.66
N GLY A 221 35.76 -6.61 -15.82
CA GLY A 221 35.32 -5.31 -15.33
C GLY A 221 33.97 -4.85 -15.88
N TRP A 222 33.81 -4.88 -17.20
CA TRP A 222 32.55 -4.51 -17.85
C TRP A 222 31.41 -5.47 -17.52
N LEU A 223 31.70 -6.76 -17.32
CA LEU A 223 30.70 -7.74 -16.90
C LEU A 223 30.21 -7.44 -15.47
N ILE A 224 31.11 -7.13 -14.54
CA ILE A 224 30.74 -6.72 -13.18
C ILE A 224 29.92 -5.44 -13.22
N THR A 225 30.33 -4.45 -14.03
CA THR A 225 29.54 -3.23 -14.23
C THR A 225 28.15 -3.56 -14.76
N ALA A 226 28.02 -4.35 -15.83
CA ALA A 226 26.73 -4.71 -16.43
C ALA A 226 25.79 -5.43 -15.44
N ILE A 227 26.34 -6.34 -14.62
CA ILE A 227 25.61 -7.02 -13.54
C ILE A 227 25.17 -6.02 -12.47
N GLY A 228 26.06 -5.09 -12.09
CA GLY A 228 25.71 -4.02 -11.16
C GLY A 228 24.60 -3.11 -11.70
N LEU A 229 24.64 -2.77 -12.99
CA LEU A 229 23.63 -1.92 -13.62
C LEU A 229 22.27 -2.62 -13.74
N THR A 230 22.24 -3.95 -13.86
CA THR A 230 20.99 -4.74 -13.92
C THR A 230 20.23 -4.79 -12.59
N LEU A 231 20.87 -4.47 -11.46
CA LEU A 231 20.18 -4.29 -10.18
C LEU A 231 19.23 -3.07 -10.20
N GLY A 232 19.44 -2.16 -11.14
CA GLY A 232 18.57 -1.01 -11.38
C GLY A 232 18.84 0.17 -10.44
N ALA A 233 18.29 1.32 -10.81
CA ALA A 233 18.47 2.57 -10.06
C ALA A 233 17.95 2.52 -8.61
N PRO A 234 16.81 1.87 -8.30
CA PRO A 234 16.30 1.81 -6.91
C PRO A 234 17.31 1.19 -5.93
N PHE A 235 17.98 0.10 -6.33
CA PHE A 235 18.98 -0.57 -5.50
C PHE A 235 20.13 0.37 -5.12
N TRP A 236 20.70 1.09 -6.11
CA TRP A 236 21.83 1.99 -5.86
C TRP A 236 21.43 3.26 -5.11
N PHE A 237 20.19 3.72 -5.28
CA PHE A 237 19.61 4.82 -4.50
C PHE A 237 19.47 4.45 -3.02
N ASP A 238 18.90 3.28 -2.73
CA ASP A 238 18.74 2.79 -1.34
C ASP A 238 20.10 2.60 -0.67
N LEU A 239 21.08 2.08 -1.42
CA LEU A 239 22.45 1.94 -0.93
C LEU A 239 23.06 3.32 -0.62
N LEU A 240 22.92 4.29 -1.53
CA LEU A 240 23.38 5.67 -1.34
C LEU A 240 22.78 6.29 -0.07
N GLN A 241 21.47 6.14 0.14
CA GLN A 241 20.78 6.63 1.33
C GLN A 241 21.37 6.06 2.62
N LYS A 242 21.58 4.73 2.68
CA LYS A 242 22.17 4.07 3.85
C LYS A 242 23.56 4.60 4.17
N ILE A 243 24.40 4.83 3.16
CA ILE A 243 25.77 5.33 3.33
C ILE A 243 25.76 6.77 3.83
N VAL A 244 24.88 7.62 3.28
CA VAL A 244 24.73 9.02 3.72
C VAL A 244 24.26 9.10 5.17
N GLN A 245 23.35 8.23 5.61
CA GLN A 245 22.91 8.16 7.01
C GLN A 245 24.06 7.76 7.95
N ILE A 246 24.89 6.77 7.56
CA ILE A 246 26.09 6.37 8.33
C ILE A 246 27.09 7.53 8.41
N ARG A 247 27.27 8.29 7.33
CA ARG A 247 28.11 9.50 7.33
C ARG A 247 27.61 10.56 8.31
N ALA A 248 26.30 10.78 8.36
CA ALA A 248 25.69 11.72 9.28
C ALA A 248 25.92 11.33 10.75
N ALA A 249 25.85 10.03 11.06
CA ALA A 249 26.10 9.48 12.40
C ALA A 249 27.57 9.58 12.86
N LEU A 250 28.53 9.64 11.93
CA LEU A 250 29.98 9.68 12.23
C LEU A 250 30.59 11.09 12.28
N ARG A 251 29.80 12.16 12.11
CA ARG A 251 30.31 13.54 12.24
C ARG A 251 30.68 13.82 13.71
N PRO A 252 31.93 14.22 14.04
CA PRO A 252 32.27 14.58 15.40
C PRO A 252 31.58 15.90 15.76
N GLY A 253 30.69 15.84 16.76
CA GLY A 253 30.14 17.03 17.40
C GLY A 253 31.26 17.85 18.02
N LYS A 254 31.27 19.16 17.74
CA LYS A 254 32.16 20.12 18.39
C LYS A 254 31.98 20.07 19.91
N GLY A 255 33.08 19.78 20.62
CA GLY A 255 33.42 20.33 21.93
C GLY A 255 32.58 19.90 23.12
N SER A 256 33.08 18.92 23.87
CA SER A 256 32.87 18.88 25.32
C SER A 256 33.55 20.10 25.95
N ALA A 257 32.80 20.98 26.61
CA ALA A 257 33.33 21.90 27.59
C ALA A 257 32.53 21.76 28.91
N SER A 258 33.27 21.40 29.96
CA SER A 258 32.94 21.46 31.38
C SER A 258 31.92 20.47 31.95
N ARG A 259 32.46 19.33 32.41
CA ARG A 259 31.94 18.52 33.51
C ARG A 259 32.28 19.24 34.83
N ALA A 260 31.30 19.84 35.49
CA ALA A 260 31.38 20.17 36.91
C ALA A 260 30.59 19.11 37.70
N ALA A 261 31.29 18.42 38.60
CA ALA A 261 30.79 17.33 39.43
C ALA A 261 29.82 17.83 40.54
N PRO A 262 28.95 16.94 41.08
CA PRO A 262 27.85 17.31 41.95
C PRO A 262 28.28 17.41 43.42
N LYS A 263 27.58 18.26 44.18
CA LYS A 263 27.53 18.20 45.65
C LYS A 263 26.13 17.76 46.07
N SER A 264 26.02 16.57 46.65
CA SER A 264 24.95 16.15 47.57
C SER A 264 25.44 16.42 49.02
N PRO A 265 24.66 16.23 50.13
CA PRO A 265 23.40 15.49 50.28
C PRO A 265 22.35 16.09 51.27
N VAL A 266 21.15 15.49 51.36
CA VAL A 266 20.36 15.09 52.58
C VAL A 266 19.06 14.41 52.07
N THR A 267 18.95 13.07 51.95
CA THR A 267 18.48 12.01 52.89
C THR A 267 17.11 12.15 53.58
N HIS A 268 16.18 11.23 53.26
CA HIS A 268 15.64 10.15 54.12
C HIS A 268 14.85 9.15 53.22
N SER A 269 15.30 7.89 53.05
CA SER A 269 14.93 6.66 53.82
C SER A 269 13.55 6.11 53.44
N ARG A 270 13.28 4.82 53.10
CA ARG A 270 13.95 3.51 53.34
C ARG A 270 13.25 2.37 52.54
N ASN A 271 14.02 1.33 52.18
CA ASN A 271 13.75 -0.15 52.15
C ASN A 271 12.53 -0.72 51.37
N ALA A 272 12.52 -1.90 50.73
CA ALA A 272 13.38 -3.09 50.62
C ALA A 272 13.07 -3.76 49.24
N GLY A 273 13.95 -4.47 48.55
CA GLY A 273 14.37 -5.85 48.86
C GLY A 273 14.22 -6.71 47.61
N SER A 274 15.34 -7.05 46.97
CA SER A 274 15.44 -7.97 45.82
C SER A 274 15.60 -9.41 46.29
N SER A 275 14.87 -10.35 45.68
CA SER A 275 15.13 -11.80 45.80
C SER A 275 15.52 -12.39 44.44
N LEU A 276 16.77 -12.85 44.40
CA LEU A 276 17.37 -13.79 43.44
C LEU A 276 16.68 -15.15 43.47
N LEU A 277 16.67 -15.86 42.34
CA LEU A 277 16.79 -17.34 42.32
C LEU A 277 17.48 -17.81 41.02
N ARG A 278 18.71 -18.30 41.21
CA ARG A 278 19.45 -19.23 40.33
C ARG A 278 18.88 -20.64 40.51
N LEU A 279 18.91 -21.45 39.45
CA LEU A 279 19.16 -22.90 39.55
C LEU A 279 19.99 -23.37 38.35
N ASP A 280 21.09 -24.05 38.67
CA ASP A 280 22.02 -24.75 37.79
C ASP A 280 21.75 -26.27 37.81
N ASP A 281 22.31 -26.93 36.78
CA ASP A 281 22.85 -28.29 36.68
C ASP A 281 21.96 -29.54 36.43
N GLY A 282 22.22 -30.17 35.26
CA GLY A 282 22.86 -31.50 35.24
C GLY A 282 22.16 -32.64 34.48
N GLY A 283 22.81 -33.20 33.43
CA GLY A 283 22.50 -34.56 32.95
C GLY A 283 22.92 -34.90 31.50
N LYS A 284 24.01 -35.68 31.35
CA LYS A 284 24.56 -36.24 30.09
C LYS A 284 23.77 -37.46 29.58
N SER A 285 23.67 -37.70 28.26
CA SER A 285 23.96 -39.00 27.58
C SER A 285 23.46 -39.12 26.12
N SER A 286 24.37 -39.60 25.25
CA SER A 286 24.21 -40.47 24.06
C SER A 286 23.48 -40.00 22.79
N THR A 287 24.28 -39.52 21.84
CA THR A 287 24.43 -40.00 20.44
C THR A 287 23.35 -40.91 19.83
N ARG A 288 22.67 -40.43 18.76
CA ARG A 288 22.83 -40.90 17.37
C ARG A 288 21.75 -40.27 16.46
N ASN A 289 22.19 -39.87 15.26
CA ASN A 289 21.40 -39.51 14.08
C ASN A 289 20.82 -38.08 14.03
N ALA A 290 21.65 -37.10 13.67
CA ALA A 290 21.20 -35.84 13.09
C ALA A 290 22.32 -35.18 12.24
N GLU A 291 22.68 -35.79 11.11
CA GLU A 291 23.38 -35.09 10.03
C GLU A 291 22.51 -35.15 8.76
N SER A 292 21.41 -34.39 8.76
CA SER A 292 20.68 -34.03 7.52
C SER A 292 19.68 -32.87 7.68
N SER A 293 19.76 -32.05 8.74
CA SER A 293 18.69 -31.07 9.06
C SER A 293 19.19 -29.68 9.47
N LEU A 294 20.28 -29.20 8.89
CA LEU A 294 20.77 -27.83 9.08
C LEU A 294 20.76 -27.08 7.75
N LEU A 295 19.57 -26.76 7.23
CA LEU A 295 19.32 -25.72 6.23
C LEU A 295 17.80 -25.43 6.07
N GLN A 296 17.06 -25.38 7.18
CA GLN A 296 15.73 -24.77 7.22
C GLN A 296 15.69 -23.81 8.41
N GLY A 297 15.74 -22.51 8.13
CA GLY A 297 15.43 -21.46 9.10
C GLY A 297 13.97 -21.57 9.57
N PRO A 298 13.63 -20.99 10.72
CA PRO A 298 12.36 -21.23 11.38
C PRO A 298 11.17 -20.73 10.54
N ALA A 299 10.14 -21.55 10.48
CA ALA A 299 8.91 -21.34 9.75
C ALA A 299 8.17 -20.06 10.18
N ASN A 300 7.78 -19.25 9.19
CA ASN A 300 6.85 -18.11 9.24
C ASN A 300 5.46 -18.52 9.77
N THR A 301 5.32 -18.73 11.07
CA THR A 301 4.02 -19.05 11.70
C THR A 301 3.48 -17.93 12.58
N SER A 302 4.26 -16.90 12.91
CA SER A 302 3.82 -15.73 13.69
C SER A 302 3.37 -14.52 12.86
N GLN A 303 3.86 -14.35 11.62
CA GLN A 303 3.41 -13.25 10.73
C GLN A 303 2.06 -13.53 10.06
N SER A 304 1.70 -14.80 9.85
CA SER A 304 0.44 -15.18 9.23
C SER A 304 -0.79 -14.92 10.11
N SER A 305 -0.67 -15.08 11.43
CA SER A 305 -1.78 -14.87 12.37
C SER A 305 -2.09 -13.39 12.61
N THR A 306 -1.07 -12.53 12.73
CA THR A 306 -1.23 -11.08 12.95
C THR A 306 -1.89 -10.39 11.75
N ASN A 307 -1.47 -10.75 10.53
CA ASN A 307 -2.10 -10.23 9.31
C ASN A 307 -3.56 -10.69 9.17
N THR A 308 -3.89 -11.91 9.63
CA THR A 308 -5.27 -12.43 9.61
C THR A 308 -6.16 -11.70 10.62
N TYR A 309 -5.62 -11.31 11.77
CA TYR A 309 -6.37 -10.57 12.79
C TYR A 309 -6.62 -9.11 12.36
N GLN A 310 -5.59 -8.40 11.89
CA GLN A 310 -5.77 -7.03 11.38
C GLN A 310 -6.74 -6.99 10.20
N TYR A 311 -6.68 -7.98 9.30
CA TYR A 311 -7.64 -8.10 8.20
C TYR A 311 -9.09 -8.22 8.71
N ARG A 312 -9.34 -9.11 9.68
CA ARG A 312 -10.68 -9.29 10.26
C ARG A 312 -11.17 -8.07 11.00
N LEU A 313 -10.29 -7.38 11.72
CA LEU A 313 -10.62 -6.14 12.41
C LEU A 313 -11.04 -5.05 11.42
N ILE A 314 -10.29 -4.86 10.34
CA ILE A 314 -10.62 -3.89 9.27
C ILE A 314 -11.94 -4.28 8.59
N GLU A 315 -12.15 -5.56 8.29
CA GLU A 315 -13.37 -6.07 7.70
C GLU A 315 -14.60 -5.77 8.58
N ASN A 316 -14.53 -6.06 9.89
CA ASN A 316 -15.59 -5.77 10.85
C ASN A 316 -15.86 -4.26 10.98
N CYS A 317 -14.80 -3.44 11.09
CA CYS A 317 -14.96 -1.99 11.21
C CYS A 317 -15.56 -1.38 9.93
N SER A 318 -15.20 -1.91 8.75
CA SER A 318 -15.77 -1.46 7.47
C SER A 318 -17.26 -1.76 7.38
N PHE A 319 -17.67 -2.94 7.86
CA PHE A 319 -19.09 -3.34 7.90
C PHE A 319 -19.90 -2.43 8.83
N LEU A 320 -19.36 -2.10 10.01
CA LEU A 320 -20.00 -1.23 10.99
C LEU A 320 -20.16 0.21 10.49
N CYS A 321 -19.11 0.78 9.90
CA CYS A 321 -19.18 2.12 9.30
C CYS A 321 -20.21 2.19 8.17
N PHE A 322 -20.31 1.14 7.33
CA PHE A 322 -21.21 1.12 6.18
C PHE A 322 -22.69 0.90 6.55
N HIS A 323 -22.99 0.10 7.58
CA HIS A 323 -24.35 -0.05 8.08
C HIS A 323 -24.99 1.31 8.44
N MET A 324 -24.17 2.20 8.98
CA MET A 324 -24.62 3.44 9.60
C MET A 324 -24.65 4.64 8.63
N ALA A 325 -24.15 4.48 7.39
CA ALA A 325 -24.12 5.51 6.35
C ALA A 325 -25.50 5.82 5.70
N GLY A 326 -26.60 5.66 6.43
CA GLY A 326 -27.94 6.18 6.07
C GLY A 326 -28.70 5.42 4.97
N GLU A 327 -28.13 5.23 3.78
CA GLU A 327 -28.87 4.73 2.61
C GLU A 327 -29.23 3.23 2.68
N HIS A 328 -28.55 2.47 3.56
CA HIS A 328 -28.70 1.02 3.66
C HIS A 328 -28.93 0.51 5.09
N ALA A 329 -29.18 1.38 6.07
CA ALA A 329 -29.36 1.00 7.47
C ALA A 329 -30.41 -0.13 7.64
N GLY A 330 -31.52 -0.06 6.90
CA GLY A 330 -32.56 -1.09 6.91
C GLY A 330 -32.13 -2.46 6.35
N LEU A 331 -31.15 -2.50 5.45
CA LEU A 331 -30.64 -3.75 4.84
C LEU A 331 -29.73 -4.53 5.80
N PHE A 332 -29.01 -3.81 6.66
CA PHE A 332 -27.92 -4.35 7.47
C PHE A 332 -28.32 -4.64 8.93
N ALA A 333 -29.43 -4.09 9.42
CA ALA A 333 -29.94 -4.36 10.77
C ALA A 333 -30.17 -5.86 11.07
N PRO A 334 -30.73 -6.69 10.15
CA PRO A 334 -30.84 -8.14 10.37
C PRO A 334 -29.47 -8.83 10.44
N ILE A 335 -28.47 -8.30 9.74
CA ILE A 335 -27.13 -8.88 9.66
C ILE A 335 -26.34 -8.62 10.94
N LEU A 336 -26.49 -7.44 11.55
CA LEU A 336 -25.91 -7.18 12.87
C LEU A 336 -26.44 -8.15 13.93
N GLN A 337 -27.75 -8.40 13.92
CA GLN A 337 -28.37 -9.35 14.84
C GLN A 337 -27.87 -10.78 14.62
N THR A 338 -27.73 -11.23 13.38
CA THR A 338 -27.18 -12.58 13.09
C THR A 338 -25.70 -12.71 13.44
N GLN A 339 -24.94 -11.60 13.39
CA GLN A 339 -23.55 -11.55 13.80
C GLN A 339 -23.35 -11.32 15.32
N GLY A 340 -24.44 -11.18 16.09
CA GLY A 340 -24.39 -11.03 17.54
C GLY A 340 -23.96 -9.65 18.03
N TYR A 341 -24.08 -8.61 17.19
CA TYR A 341 -23.89 -7.23 17.62
C TYR A 341 -25.13 -6.75 18.39
N ARG A 342 -24.91 -6.18 19.57
CA ARG A 342 -25.92 -5.53 20.39
C ARG A 342 -25.68 -4.02 20.36
N MET A 343 -26.66 -3.28 19.88
CA MET A 343 -26.61 -1.82 19.88
C MET A 343 -26.89 -1.30 21.30
N LEU A 344 -25.98 -0.51 21.85
CA LEU A 344 -26.07 0.11 23.18
C LEU A 344 -26.49 1.57 23.10
N HIS A 345 -26.07 2.28 22.04
CA HIS A 345 -26.42 3.67 21.76
C HIS A 345 -26.43 3.91 20.26
N GLY A 346 -27.28 4.84 19.82
CA GLY A 346 -27.48 5.19 18.42
C GLY A 346 -28.34 4.18 17.65
N GLY A 347 -28.32 4.25 16.32
CA GLY A 347 -29.09 3.37 15.43
C GLY A 347 -29.95 4.10 14.41
N GLN A 348 -30.00 5.43 14.47
CA GLN A 348 -30.66 6.26 13.46
C GLN A 348 -29.62 6.94 12.57
N SER A 349 -29.98 7.21 11.31
CA SER A 349 -29.09 7.87 10.34
C SER A 349 -28.68 9.29 10.74
N THR A 350 -29.36 9.88 11.72
CA THR A 350 -29.10 11.23 12.24
C THR A 350 -28.15 11.23 13.45
N ASP A 351 -27.81 10.06 13.99
CA ASP A 351 -26.93 9.97 15.14
C ASP A 351 -25.48 10.22 14.71
N MET A 352 -24.76 11.03 15.48
CA MET A 352 -23.36 11.37 15.20
C MET A 352 -22.41 10.18 15.41
N PHE A 353 -22.76 9.29 16.34
CA PHE A 353 -22.00 8.09 16.64
C PHE A 353 -22.92 6.98 17.13
N SER A 354 -22.41 5.77 17.19
CA SER A 354 -23.10 4.63 17.76
C SER A 354 -22.17 3.75 18.56
N ILE A 355 -22.74 3.09 19.55
CA ILE A 355 -22.01 2.20 20.43
C ILE A 355 -22.62 0.82 20.27
N LEU A 356 -21.80 -0.14 19.85
CA LEU A 356 -22.18 -1.53 19.69
C LEU A 356 -21.30 -2.41 20.55
N GLU A 357 -21.82 -3.57 20.91
CA GLU A 357 -21.11 -4.59 21.67
C GLU A 357 -21.21 -5.91 20.92
N GLN A 358 -20.08 -6.56 20.71
CA GLN A 358 -20.03 -7.91 20.17
C GLN A 358 -19.14 -8.76 21.07
N ARG A 359 -19.72 -9.79 21.71
CA ARG A 359 -19.04 -10.61 22.71
C ARG A 359 -18.46 -9.73 23.84
N ASP A 360 -17.13 -9.62 23.92
CA ASP A 360 -16.41 -8.83 24.93
C ASP A 360 -15.82 -7.53 24.37
N THR A 361 -16.01 -7.21 23.09
CA THR A 361 -15.47 -6.00 22.45
C THR A 361 -16.56 -4.93 22.31
N THR A 362 -16.23 -3.71 22.70
CA THR A 362 -17.10 -2.54 22.50
C THR A 362 -16.61 -1.74 21.30
N TYR A 363 -17.52 -1.45 20.38
CA TYR A 363 -17.27 -0.67 19.18
C TYR A 363 -17.87 0.72 19.31
N LEU A 364 -17.03 1.74 19.18
CA LEU A 364 -17.45 3.13 19.08
C LEU A 364 -17.31 3.57 17.61
N VAL A 365 -18.45 3.76 16.96
CA VAL A 365 -18.53 4.02 15.51
C VAL A 365 -18.94 5.46 15.29
N PHE A 366 -18.10 6.25 14.63
CA PHE A 366 -18.40 7.63 14.26
C PHE A 366 -18.84 7.70 12.80
N HIS A 367 -20.01 8.27 12.57
CA HIS A 367 -20.60 8.33 11.22
C HIS A 367 -20.07 9.54 10.47
N GLU A 368 -20.42 9.63 9.19
CA GLU A 368 -20.23 10.87 8.45
C GLU A 368 -21.11 11.95 9.05
N LEU A 369 -20.47 12.97 9.64
CA LEU A 369 -21.16 13.89 10.52
C LEU A 369 -21.91 15.00 9.77
N ILE A 370 -21.53 15.36 8.53
CA ILE A 370 -22.10 16.49 7.76
C ILE A 370 -21.81 16.32 6.25
N GLY A 371 -22.74 16.70 5.36
CA GLY A 371 -22.59 16.67 3.89
C GLY A 371 -21.91 17.89 3.24
N GLN A 372 -21.84 17.89 1.88
CA GLN A 372 -21.27 18.87 0.92
C GLN A 372 -20.64 20.18 1.45
N ASP A 373 -21.36 20.95 2.26
CA ASP A 373 -20.86 22.21 2.83
C ASP A 373 -19.56 22.04 3.65
N SER A 374 -19.30 20.85 4.19
CA SER A 374 -18.11 20.58 5.01
C SER A 374 -16.82 20.37 4.22
N LEU A 375 -16.92 19.76 3.03
CA LEU A 375 -15.78 19.64 2.13
C LEU A 375 -15.37 21.01 1.59
N ASN A 376 -16.36 21.86 1.29
CA ASN A 376 -16.12 23.24 0.92
C ASN A 376 -15.43 24.00 2.06
N VAL A 377 -15.84 23.84 3.31
CA VAL A 377 -15.16 24.46 4.47
C VAL A 377 -13.70 24.00 4.59
N LEU A 378 -13.42 22.70 4.41
CA LEU A 378 -12.06 22.16 4.47
C LEU A 378 -11.16 22.63 3.31
N VAL A 379 -11.76 22.95 2.15
CA VAL A 379 -11.07 23.46 0.96
C VAL A 379 -10.95 24.99 1.00
N ASP A 380 -11.94 25.71 1.52
CA ASP A 380 -12.00 27.18 1.57
C ASP A 380 -11.18 27.74 2.75
N GLU A 381 -11.09 27.05 3.89
CA GLU A 381 -10.31 27.46 5.07
C GLU A 381 -8.85 26.94 5.07
N TYR A 382 -8.36 26.51 3.90
CA TYR A 382 -7.07 25.83 3.64
C TYR A 382 -5.83 26.48 4.30
N HIS A 383 -5.87 27.79 4.61
CA HIS A 383 -4.76 28.53 5.22
C HIS A 383 -5.05 29.11 6.62
N SER A 384 -6.29 29.10 7.10
CA SER A 384 -6.69 29.81 8.35
C SER A 384 -7.16 28.91 9.50
N GLY A 385 -7.31 27.60 9.28
CA GLY A 385 -7.96 26.69 10.23
C GLY A 385 -7.08 26.09 11.35
N LEU A 386 -5.76 26.30 11.36
CA LEU A 386 -4.87 25.64 12.33
C LEU A 386 -5.09 26.19 13.75
N THR A 387 -5.68 25.36 14.62
CA THR A 387 -6.07 25.74 15.98
C THR A 387 -5.46 24.78 16.99
N PRO A 388 -4.84 25.27 18.09
CA PRO A 388 -4.31 24.42 19.15
C PRO A 388 -5.39 23.52 19.75
N VAL A 389 -5.06 22.26 20.02
CA VAL A 389 -5.96 21.30 20.66
C VAL A 389 -6.13 21.71 22.14
N PRO A 390 -7.34 22.11 22.58
CA PRO A 390 -7.52 22.86 23.82
C PRO A 390 -7.33 22.02 25.09
N TRP A 391 -7.53 20.69 25.01
CA TRP A 391 -7.31 19.78 26.13
C TRP A 391 -5.86 19.27 26.22
N LEU A 392 -5.01 19.58 25.24
CA LEU A 392 -3.60 19.24 25.25
C LEU A 392 -2.76 20.46 25.63
N GLY A 393 -1.84 20.26 26.58
CA GLY A 393 -0.83 21.26 26.92
C GLY A 393 0.27 21.39 25.86
N GLU A 394 1.26 22.22 26.15
CA GLU A 394 2.48 22.29 25.34
C GLU A 394 3.34 21.03 25.56
N LEU A 395 3.61 20.30 24.47
CA LEU A 395 4.39 19.07 24.48
C LEU A 395 5.82 19.32 23.97
N GLU A 396 6.71 18.34 24.13
CA GLU A 396 8.07 18.40 23.57
C GLU A 396 8.00 18.51 22.03
N GLY A 397 8.16 19.73 21.51
CA GLY A 397 8.08 20.02 20.07
C GLY A 397 7.07 21.13 19.69
N GLY A 398 6.26 21.61 20.64
CA GLY A 398 5.31 22.70 20.44
C GLY A 398 3.88 22.36 20.87
N GLN A 399 2.93 23.26 20.55
CA GLN A 399 1.51 22.99 20.76
C GLN A 399 0.96 22.11 19.63
N CYS A 400 0.27 21.03 20.00
CA CYS A 400 -0.48 20.21 19.05
C CYS A 400 -1.64 21.02 18.46
N ALA A 401 -1.80 20.99 17.15
CA ALA A 401 -2.84 21.72 16.47
C ALA A 401 -3.57 20.85 15.42
N THR A 402 -4.85 21.17 15.22
CA THR A 402 -5.72 20.53 14.22
C THR A 402 -6.63 21.59 13.57
N HIS A 403 -7.45 21.19 12.61
CA HIS A 403 -8.37 22.11 11.96
C HIS A 403 -9.51 22.48 12.91
N ARG A 404 -9.84 23.79 12.98
CA ARG A 404 -10.91 24.33 13.84
C ARG A 404 -12.22 23.57 13.71
N TYR A 405 -12.64 23.30 12.46
CA TYR A 405 -13.83 22.51 12.14
C TYR A 405 -13.88 21.16 12.91
N TYR A 406 -12.77 20.41 12.96
CA TYR A 406 -12.76 19.13 13.68
C TYR A 406 -12.85 19.31 15.19
N LEU A 407 -12.28 20.39 15.75
CA LEU A 407 -12.43 20.69 17.19
C LEU A 407 -13.88 20.97 17.54
N GLU A 408 -14.57 21.78 16.74
CA GLU A 408 -15.99 22.09 16.95
C GLU A 408 -16.82 20.80 16.90
N LEU A 409 -16.58 19.90 15.93
CA LEU A 409 -17.24 18.60 15.87
C LEU A 409 -16.95 17.72 17.09
N VAL A 410 -15.70 17.63 17.51
CA VAL A 410 -15.29 16.85 18.67
C VAL A 410 -15.97 17.36 19.94
N ASP A 411 -16.13 18.68 20.12
CA ASP A 411 -16.83 19.23 21.27
C ASP A 411 -18.32 18.89 21.29
N HIS A 412 -19.00 18.94 20.14
CA HIS A 412 -20.40 18.51 20.03
C HIS A 412 -20.56 17.02 20.35
N VAL A 413 -19.68 16.19 19.80
CA VAL A 413 -19.67 14.73 20.03
C VAL A 413 -19.35 14.42 21.50
N TRP A 414 -18.36 15.09 22.07
CA TRP A 414 -17.91 14.87 23.45
C TRP A 414 -19.00 15.16 24.47
N ALA A 415 -19.78 16.23 24.26
CA ALA A 415 -20.89 16.60 25.16
C ALA A 415 -21.92 15.47 25.32
N VAL A 416 -22.15 14.68 24.27
CA VAL A 416 -23.07 13.53 24.31
C VAL A 416 -22.34 12.27 24.77
N LEU A 417 -21.12 12.04 24.26
CA LEU A 417 -20.34 10.83 24.52
C LEU A 417 -19.95 10.69 26.00
N ASP A 418 -19.57 11.79 26.67
CA ASP A 418 -19.17 11.75 28.08
C ASP A 418 -20.29 11.23 28.99
N ASN A 419 -21.53 11.66 28.73
CA ASN A 419 -22.72 11.16 29.41
C ASN A 419 -22.92 9.65 29.16
N GLN A 420 -22.66 9.17 27.94
CA GLN A 420 -22.78 7.73 27.62
C GLN A 420 -21.69 6.90 28.30
N PHE A 421 -20.47 7.43 28.47
CA PHE A 421 -19.40 6.75 29.20
C PHE A 421 -19.80 6.41 30.64
N GLU A 422 -20.49 7.34 31.31
CA GLU A 422 -21.03 7.14 32.65
C GLU A 422 -22.23 6.17 32.64
N CYS A 423 -23.21 6.39 31.75
CA CYS A 423 -24.44 5.60 31.70
C CYS A 423 -24.19 4.12 31.35
N LEU A 424 -23.31 3.88 30.38
CA LEU A 424 -23.01 2.53 29.87
C LEU A 424 -21.79 1.89 30.55
N LYS A 425 -21.19 2.58 31.53
CA LYS A 425 -19.98 2.14 32.28
C LYS A 425 -18.86 1.71 31.35
N LEU A 426 -18.63 2.45 30.27
CA LEU A 426 -17.67 2.08 29.21
C LEU A 426 -16.24 2.01 29.75
N SER A 427 -15.89 2.83 30.74
CA SER A 427 -14.58 2.79 31.42
C SER A 427 -14.25 1.44 32.08
N SER A 428 -15.25 0.58 32.33
CA SER A 428 -15.06 -0.76 32.91
C SER A 428 -14.92 -1.88 31.87
N ARG A 429 -15.13 -1.57 30.58
CA ARG A 429 -15.08 -2.56 29.50
C ARG A 429 -13.63 -2.88 29.15
N LYS A 430 -13.39 -4.14 28.80
CA LYS A 430 -12.12 -4.60 28.22
C LYS A 430 -12.30 -4.54 26.71
N ASN A 431 -11.29 -4.06 25.98
CA ASN A 431 -11.27 -4.03 24.51
C ASN A 431 -12.29 -3.06 23.88
N LEU A 432 -11.84 -1.83 23.69
CA LEU A 432 -12.51 -0.76 22.97
C LEU A 432 -11.91 -0.65 21.56
N VAL A 433 -12.75 -0.80 20.54
CA VAL A 433 -12.41 -0.52 19.14
C VAL A 433 -13.11 0.75 18.72
N ILE A 434 -12.36 1.72 18.23
CA ILE A 434 -12.89 3.01 17.79
C ILE A 434 -12.75 3.05 16.26
N THR A 435 -13.82 3.39 15.56
CA THR A 435 -13.83 3.42 14.09
C THR A 435 -14.64 4.59 13.57
N GLY A 436 -14.33 5.03 12.36
CA GLY A 436 -15.12 6.06 11.69
C GLY A 436 -14.84 6.16 10.21
N TRP A 437 -15.75 6.82 9.50
CA TRP A 437 -15.69 7.05 8.06
C TRP A 437 -15.63 8.54 7.73
N SER A 438 -14.84 8.92 6.72
CA SER A 438 -14.75 10.31 6.23
C SER A 438 -14.43 11.26 7.41
N THR A 439 -15.17 12.33 7.59
CA THR A 439 -15.08 13.25 8.75
C THR A 439 -15.20 12.52 10.09
N GLY A 440 -16.05 11.50 10.19
CA GLY A 440 -16.18 10.66 11.38
C GLY A 440 -14.89 9.92 11.72
N ALA A 441 -14.05 9.59 10.74
CA ALA A 441 -12.76 8.94 10.94
C ALA A 441 -11.75 9.86 11.63
N VAL A 442 -11.77 11.16 11.29
CA VAL A 442 -10.97 12.18 11.99
C VAL A 442 -11.44 12.34 13.43
N VAL A 443 -12.75 12.48 13.63
CA VAL A 443 -13.35 12.57 14.97
C VAL A 443 -13.05 11.34 15.82
N ALA A 444 -13.08 10.14 15.22
CA ALA A 444 -12.71 8.89 15.89
C ALA A 444 -11.29 8.94 16.49
N THR A 445 -10.34 9.48 15.74
CA THR A 445 -8.94 9.62 16.19
C THR A 445 -8.80 10.65 17.31
N LEU A 446 -9.42 11.83 17.14
CA LEU A 446 -9.36 12.90 18.14
C LEU A 446 -10.06 12.52 19.44
N ILE A 447 -11.21 11.82 19.35
CA ILE A 447 -11.91 11.30 20.53
C ILE A 447 -11.11 10.20 21.20
N ALA A 448 -10.49 9.28 20.45
CA ALA A 448 -9.62 8.25 21.03
C ALA A 448 -8.51 8.89 21.87
N GLU A 449 -7.88 9.94 21.35
CA GLU A 449 -6.87 10.70 22.08
C GLU A 449 -7.46 11.39 23.32
N ARG A 450 -8.57 12.11 23.16
CA ARG A 450 -9.25 12.82 24.27
C ARG A 450 -9.70 11.87 25.38
N LEU A 451 -10.13 10.65 25.06
CA LEU A 451 -10.50 9.64 26.05
C LEU A 451 -9.31 9.21 26.93
N VAL A 452 -8.13 9.11 26.32
CA VAL A 452 -6.89 8.78 27.03
C VAL A 452 -6.39 9.97 27.84
N SER A 453 -6.37 11.17 27.26
CA SER A 453 -5.91 12.38 27.97
C SER A 453 -6.85 12.82 29.08
N ALA A 454 -8.15 12.53 28.99
CA ALA A 454 -9.13 12.75 30.07
C ALA A 454 -9.15 11.62 31.12
N GLU A 455 -8.25 10.63 31.03
CA GLU A 455 -8.17 9.46 31.92
C GLU A 455 -9.48 8.63 32.01
N LYS A 456 -10.36 8.75 30.99
CA LYS A 456 -11.63 8.01 30.93
C LYS A 456 -11.41 6.55 30.51
N VAL A 457 -10.35 6.30 29.74
CA VAL A 457 -9.93 5.01 29.21
C VAL A 457 -8.40 4.91 29.27
N SER A 458 -7.89 3.77 29.71
CA SER A 458 -6.44 3.48 29.65
C SER A 458 -6.02 3.06 28.24
N LEU A 459 -4.78 3.33 27.86
CA LEU A 459 -4.26 2.95 26.54
C LEU A 459 -4.38 1.45 26.27
N GLU A 460 -4.22 0.60 27.30
CA GLU A 460 -4.35 -0.86 27.20
C GLU A 460 -5.79 -1.33 26.91
N GLN A 461 -6.79 -0.49 27.17
CA GLN A 461 -8.18 -0.80 26.83
C GLN A 461 -8.48 -0.53 25.35
N ILE A 462 -7.71 0.32 24.67
CA ILE A 462 -7.92 0.61 23.25
C ILE A 462 -7.25 -0.49 22.43
N GLU A 463 -8.06 -1.39 21.89
CA GLU A 463 -7.61 -2.48 21.03
C GLU A 463 -7.11 -1.93 19.68
N ALA A 464 -7.89 -1.03 19.08
CA ALA A 464 -7.53 -0.36 17.83
C ALA A 464 -8.37 0.89 17.57
N VAL A 465 -7.81 1.80 16.78
CA VAL A 465 -8.49 2.92 16.14
C VAL A 465 -8.38 2.72 14.63
N VAL A 466 -9.48 2.35 13.98
CA VAL A 466 -9.51 2.05 12.54
C VAL A 466 -10.28 3.14 11.80
N THR A 467 -9.59 3.90 10.95
CA THR A 467 -10.18 5.02 10.23
C THR A 467 -10.33 4.67 8.76
N PHE A 468 -11.44 5.08 8.14
CA PHE A 468 -11.67 4.87 6.71
C PHE A 468 -11.82 6.22 6.01
N SER A 469 -11.03 6.45 4.97
CA SER A 469 -11.12 7.67 4.16
C SER A 469 -10.98 8.95 4.98
N ALA A 470 -10.15 8.96 6.02
CA ALA A 470 -9.89 10.19 6.78
C ALA A 470 -9.21 11.23 5.88
N SER A 471 -9.61 12.49 5.99
CA SER A 471 -8.87 13.67 5.52
C SER A 471 -7.70 13.99 6.45
N ARG A 472 -6.75 14.82 6.02
CA ARG A 472 -5.62 15.24 6.88
C ARG A 472 -6.15 16.08 8.05
N TYR A 473 -5.59 15.87 9.24
CA TYR A 473 -6.15 16.50 10.44
C TYR A 473 -5.12 17.01 11.43
N ALA A 474 -3.89 16.52 11.45
CA ALA A 474 -2.92 16.86 12.50
C ALA A 474 -1.74 17.65 11.95
N ASP A 475 -1.29 18.67 12.69
CA ASP A 475 0.00 19.32 12.44
C ASP A 475 1.16 18.35 12.69
N GLN A 476 2.39 18.75 12.33
CA GLN A 476 3.55 17.86 12.47
C GLN A 476 3.81 17.44 13.93
N THR A 477 3.52 18.32 14.89
CA THR A 477 3.69 18.04 16.32
C THR A 477 2.66 17.01 16.77
N TYR A 478 1.40 17.23 16.42
CA TYR A 478 0.32 16.33 16.80
C TYR A 478 0.41 14.96 16.10
N GLN A 479 0.89 14.91 14.86
CA GLN A 479 1.18 13.63 14.19
C GLN A 479 2.18 12.78 14.96
N ARG A 480 3.29 13.38 15.42
CA ARG A 480 4.30 12.65 16.21
C ARG A 480 3.74 12.20 17.55
N TYR A 481 2.95 13.05 18.21
CA TYR A 481 2.29 12.70 19.46
C TYR A 481 1.34 11.50 19.27
N LEU A 482 0.41 11.57 18.32
CA LEU A 482 -0.53 10.47 18.03
C LEU A 482 0.19 9.19 17.61
N GLN A 483 1.26 9.30 16.81
CA GLN A 483 2.09 8.15 16.43
C GLN A 483 2.79 7.51 17.63
N SER A 484 3.22 8.32 18.61
CA SER A 484 3.81 7.83 19.85
C SER A 484 2.78 7.22 20.80
N LEU A 485 1.57 7.79 20.84
CA LEU A 485 0.49 7.37 21.72
C LEU A 485 -0.11 6.04 21.28
N PHE A 486 -0.49 5.94 20.00
CA PHE A 486 -1.21 4.77 19.50
C PHE A 486 -0.30 3.75 18.80
N SER A 487 0.95 4.07 18.47
CA SER A 487 1.90 3.15 17.82
C SER A 487 1.26 2.40 16.63
N THR A 488 0.99 1.10 16.77
CA THR A 488 0.36 0.23 15.76
C THR A 488 -1.16 0.09 15.89
N ALA A 489 -1.77 0.67 16.91
CA ALA A 489 -3.22 0.61 17.16
C ALA A 489 -4.01 1.57 16.27
N LEU A 490 -3.40 2.67 15.80
CA LEU A 490 -4.01 3.59 14.84
C LEU A 490 -3.74 3.12 13.41
N ILE A 491 -4.80 2.70 12.72
CA ILE A 491 -4.77 2.13 11.38
C ILE A 491 -5.66 2.96 10.46
N ASN A 492 -5.06 3.62 9.48
CA ASN A 492 -5.78 4.36 8.45
C ASN A 492 -5.93 3.52 7.20
N VAL A 493 -7.17 3.35 6.76
CA VAL A 493 -7.55 2.59 5.58
C VAL A 493 -7.97 3.59 4.50
N PHE A 494 -7.23 3.58 3.39
CA PHE A 494 -7.50 4.43 2.23
C PHE A 494 -7.71 3.60 0.98
N HIS A 495 -8.51 4.10 0.06
CA HIS A 495 -8.64 3.49 -1.26
C HIS A 495 -7.73 4.16 -2.30
N VAL A 496 -7.27 3.39 -3.30
CA VAL A 496 -6.36 3.85 -4.35
C VAL A 496 -6.85 5.07 -5.14
N ARG A 497 -8.17 5.27 -5.25
CA ARG A 497 -8.82 6.39 -5.96
C ARG A 497 -9.41 7.46 -5.04
N ASP A 498 -9.21 7.33 -3.73
CA ASP A 498 -9.77 8.27 -2.78
C ASP A 498 -8.91 9.53 -2.72
N VAL A 499 -9.54 10.68 -2.91
CA VAL A 499 -8.87 11.99 -2.87
C VAL A 499 -9.04 12.68 -1.52
N LEU A 500 -9.97 12.21 -0.68
CA LEU A 500 -10.22 12.78 0.64
C LEU A 500 -8.96 12.76 1.54
N PRO A 501 -8.12 11.71 1.53
CA PRO A 501 -6.87 11.68 2.30
C PRO A 501 -5.82 12.70 1.83
N LEU A 502 -6.05 13.37 0.70
CA LEU A 502 -5.14 14.32 0.08
C LEU A 502 -5.49 15.78 0.40
N ILE A 503 -6.57 16.01 1.13
CA ILE A 503 -7.00 17.33 1.60
C ILE A 503 -7.07 17.36 3.13
N PRO A 504 -6.87 18.52 3.79
CA PRO A 504 -6.31 19.78 3.29
C PRO A 504 -4.79 19.68 2.99
N SER A 505 -4.09 20.81 2.78
CA SER A 505 -2.67 20.85 2.38
C SER A 505 -1.75 19.94 3.21
N ALA A 506 -0.84 19.24 2.52
CA ALA A 506 0.24 18.49 3.14
C ALA A 506 1.25 19.37 3.90
N ASN A 507 1.29 20.68 3.62
CA ASN A 507 2.20 21.61 4.28
C ASN A 507 1.79 21.91 5.72
N LEU A 508 0.49 21.88 6.01
CA LEU A 508 -0.07 22.21 7.33
C LEU A 508 -0.55 20.98 8.08
N PHE A 509 -1.13 20.01 7.37
CA PHE A 509 -1.79 18.86 7.96
C PHE A 509 -1.24 17.55 7.41
N GLY A 510 -1.37 16.49 8.20
CA GLY A 510 -1.06 15.12 7.81
C GLY A 510 -1.79 14.11 8.67
N HIS A 511 -1.59 12.85 8.32
CA HIS A 511 -2.12 11.68 9.02
C HIS A 511 -1.11 11.13 10.02
N ALA A 512 -1.60 10.54 11.11
CA ALA A 512 -0.81 9.76 12.06
C ALA A 512 -1.21 8.28 12.02
N GLY A 513 -0.31 7.37 12.38
CA GLY A 513 -0.58 5.93 12.45
C GLY A 513 -0.13 5.15 11.22
N SER A 514 -0.46 3.86 11.22
CA SER A 514 -0.16 2.95 10.12
C SER A 514 -1.13 3.16 8.97
N THR A 515 -0.66 3.07 7.72
CA THR A 515 -1.50 3.22 6.53
C THR A 515 -1.67 1.90 5.83
N VAL A 516 -2.92 1.58 5.48
CA VAL A 516 -3.35 0.38 4.77
C VAL A 516 -4.10 0.81 3.52
N MET A 517 -3.83 0.17 2.38
CA MET A 517 -4.46 0.51 1.11
C MET A 517 -5.47 -0.56 0.69
N LEU A 518 -6.64 -0.12 0.25
CA LEU A 518 -7.61 -0.94 -0.46
C LEU A 518 -7.41 -0.78 -1.97
N ASN A 519 -7.31 -1.90 -2.65
CA ASN A 519 -7.35 -1.93 -4.10
C ASN A 519 -8.79 -1.88 -4.64
N ASP A 520 -8.93 -1.66 -5.95
CA ASP A 520 -10.23 -1.57 -6.64
C ASP A 520 -11.12 -2.83 -6.48
N PHE A 521 -10.55 -3.96 -6.01
CA PHE A 521 -11.24 -5.24 -5.79
C PHE A 521 -11.54 -5.54 -4.31
N GLY A 522 -11.29 -4.60 -3.40
CA GLY A 522 -11.49 -4.79 -1.95
C GLY A 522 -10.40 -5.61 -1.25
N GLY A 523 -9.30 -5.92 -1.94
CA GLY A 523 -8.11 -6.52 -1.34
C GLY A 523 -7.36 -5.51 -0.48
N ILE A 524 -7.06 -5.91 0.75
CA ILE A 524 -6.24 -5.15 1.70
C ILE A 524 -4.77 -5.38 1.39
N ASP A 525 -4.06 -4.30 1.05
CA ASP A 525 -2.61 -4.27 0.92
C ASP A 525 -2.00 -3.63 2.18
N LEU A 526 -1.28 -4.46 2.94
CA LEU A 526 -0.62 -4.06 4.19
C LEU A 526 0.75 -3.38 3.94
N ASP A 527 1.26 -3.42 2.71
CA ASP A 527 2.50 -2.72 2.30
C ASP A 527 2.21 -1.87 1.05
N PRO A 528 1.54 -0.72 1.21
CA PRO A 528 1.05 0.06 0.09
C PRO A 528 2.20 0.61 -0.75
N VAL A 529 1.94 0.86 -2.04
CA VAL A 529 2.93 1.37 -3.00
C VAL A 529 3.62 2.64 -2.45
N TYR A 530 4.92 2.80 -2.72
CA TYR A 530 5.79 3.88 -2.22
C TYR A 530 5.15 5.29 -2.15
N TRP A 531 4.29 5.66 -3.10
CA TRP A 531 3.63 6.96 -3.08
C TRP A 531 2.60 7.12 -1.95
N PHE A 532 1.85 6.05 -1.62
CA PHE A 532 0.90 6.02 -0.50
C PHE A 532 1.61 6.01 0.86
N GLN A 533 2.80 5.40 0.93
CA GLN A 533 3.67 5.52 2.11
C GLN A 533 4.13 6.98 2.36
N ASN A 534 4.03 7.84 1.35
CA ASN A 534 4.39 9.25 1.40
C ASN A 534 3.15 10.16 1.24
N LEU A 535 1.95 9.71 1.63
CA LEU A 535 0.71 10.47 1.50
C LEU A 535 0.78 11.88 2.10
N ASN A 536 1.50 12.04 3.22
CA ASN A 536 1.75 13.33 3.87
C ASN A 536 2.72 14.25 3.10
N LYS A 537 3.24 13.83 1.95
CA LYS A 537 4.13 14.62 1.07
C LYS A 537 3.51 14.89 -0.30
N VAL A 538 2.32 14.35 -0.59
CA VAL A 538 1.63 14.54 -1.86
C VAL A 538 0.80 15.81 -1.77
N GLU A 539 1.07 16.80 -2.62
CA GLU A 539 0.32 18.06 -2.66
C GLU A 539 -0.31 18.24 -4.05
N PHE A 540 -1.58 18.69 -4.06
CA PHE A 540 -2.28 19.11 -5.28
C PHE A 540 -2.20 20.62 -5.41
N SER A 541 -2.18 21.14 -6.64
CA SER A 541 -2.29 22.58 -6.81
C SER A 541 -3.69 23.06 -6.44
N GLU A 542 -3.84 24.30 -5.98
CA GLU A 542 -5.16 24.89 -5.69
C GLU A 542 -6.10 24.80 -6.91
N ALA A 543 -5.56 24.86 -8.14
CA ALA A 543 -6.30 24.68 -9.38
C ALA A 543 -6.78 23.23 -9.59
N ASP A 544 -5.98 22.23 -9.19
CA ASP A 544 -6.37 20.83 -9.24
C ASP A 544 -7.47 20.54 -8.22
N LEU A 545 -7.37 21.10 -7.00
CA LEU A 545 -8.38 20.96 -5.95
C LEU A 545 -9.70 21.64 -6.33
N ALA A 546 -9.65 22.84 -6.92
CA ALA A 546 -10.84 23.54 -7.42
C ALA A 546 -11.49 22.85 -8.63
N ALA A 547 -10.75 22.02 -9.37
CA ALA A 547 -11.25 21.22 -10.48
C ALA A 547 -11.86 19.87 -10.03
N ILE A 548 -11.66 19.46 -8.76
CA ILE A 548 -12.30 18.28 -8.20
C ILE A 548 -13.78 18.61 -7.98
N ASP A 549 -14.61 17.97 -8.79
CA ASP A 549 -16.07 18.02 -8.65
C ASP A 549 -16.49 17.26 -7.38
N LEU A 550 -16.59 17.99 -6.27
CA LEU A 550 -16.95 17.46 -4.94
C LEU A 550 -18.32 16.74 -4.96
N GLU A 551 -19.24 17.14 -5.84
CA GLU A 551 -20.55 16.50 -6.04
C GLU A 551 -20.40 15.06 -6.58
N LYS A 552 -19.39 14.80 -7.42
CA LYS A 552 -19.07 13.44 -7.91
C LYS A 552 -18.30 12.59 -6.89
N LEU A 553 -17.65 13.23 -5.91
CA LEU A 553 -16.82 12.57 -4.92
C LEU A 553 -17.67 11.90 -3.83
N GLU A 554 -18.64 12.61 -3.25
CA GLU A 554 -19.53 12.07 -2.20
C GLU A 554 -20.54 11.05 -2.75
N SER A 555 -21.08 11.26 -3.96
CA SER A 555 -22.31 10.56 -4.40
C SER A 555 -22.13 9.16 -5.01
N ARG A 556 -20.98 8.85 -5.63
CA ARG A 556 -20.87 7.65 -6.49
C ARG A 556 -19.61 6.82 -6.36
N ILE A 557 -18.46 7.44 -6.09
CA ILE A 557 -17.17 6.75 -6.21
C ILE A 557 -16.78 6.12 -4.86
N THR A 558 -16.93 6.82 -3.74
CA THR A 558 -16.47 6.34 -2.43
C THR A 558 -17.34 5.20 -1.88
N MET A 559 -18.65 5.25 -2.05
CA MET A 559 -19.57 4.15 -1.62
C MET A 559 -19.44 2.88 -2.49
N GLN A 560 -19.25 3.02 -3.81
CA GLN A 560 -19.09 1.87 -4.71
C GLN A 560 -17.75 1.15 -4.49
N VAL A 561 -16.71 1.92 -4.18
CA VAL A 561 -15.34 1.44 -3.95
C VAL A 561 -15.24 0.54 -2.71
N TYR A 562 -15.84 0.97 -1.59
CA TYR A 562 -15.82 0.17 -0.36
C TYR A 562 -16.89 -0.94 -0.35
N SER A 563 -17.80 -0.93 -1.32
CA SER A 563 -18.75 -2.03 -1.54
C SER A 563 -18.08 -3.38 -1.86
N ALA A 564 -16.83 -3.38 -2.35
CA ALA A 564 -16.08 -4.61 -2.63
C ALA A 564 -15.66 -5.35 -1.35
N VAL A 565 -15.12 -4.63 -0.37
CA VAL A 565 -14.81 -5.16 0.98
C VAL A 565 -16.10 -5.64 1.65
N LEU A 566 -17.16 -4.85 1.52
CA LEU A 566 -18.48 -5.20 2.06
C LEU A 566 -19.08 -6.45 1.39
N LYS A 567 -18.92 -6.62 0.06
CA LYS A 567 -19.36 -7.82 -0.66
C LYS A 567 -18.59 -9.05 -0.18
N GLN A 568 -17.30 -8.92 0.12
CA GLN A 568 -16.47 -9.99 0.64
C GLN A 568 -16.87 -10.37 2.08
N ALA A 569 -17.11 -9.37 2.94
CA ALA A 569 -17.66 -9.56 4.28
C ALA A 569 -19.05 -10.23 4.23
N LEU A 570 -19.95 -9.74 3.37
CA LEU A 570 -21.28 -10.31 3.16
C LEU A 570 -21.22 -11.73 2.61
N TYR A 571 -20.26 -12.05 1.74
CA TYR A 571 -20.04 -13.40 1.22
C TYR A 571 -19.59 -14.37 2.33
N ARG A 572 -18.70 -13.93 3.22
CA ARG A 572 -18.26 -14.74 4.39
C ARG A 572 -19.39 -14.95 5.39
N VAL A 573 -20.12 -13.88 5.72
CA VAL A 573 -21.32 -13.95 6.57
C VAL A 573 -22.36 -14.91 5.99
N ARG A 574 -22.61 -14.87 4.68
CA ARG A 574 -23.58 -15.78 4.02
C ARG A 574 -23.07 -17.22 3.87
N SER A 575 -21.77 -17.45 3.86
CA SER A 575 -21.18 -18.80 3.75
C SER A 575 -20.98 -19.52 5.08
N GLY A 576 -21.40 -18.91 6.20
CA GLY A 576 -21.28 -19.52 7.55
C GLY A 576 -19.84 -19.62 8.06
N GLN A 577 -18.89 -19.03 7.33
CA GLN A 577 -17.53 -18.79 7.81
C GLN A 577 -17.57 -17.50 8.62
N GLY A 578 -17.86 -17.61 9.92
CA GLY A 578 -18.04 -16.45 10.80
C GLY A 578 -16.90 -15.43 10.73
N CYS A 579 -17.24 -14.17 11.01
CA CYS A 579 -16.31 -13.04 11.17
C CYS A 579 -15.13 -13.36 12.09
#